data_AF-A0AAQ1MDE0-F1
#
_entry.id   AF-A0AAQ1MDE0-F1
#
_cell.length_a   1.000
_cell.length_b   1.000
_cell.length_c   1.000
_cell.angle_alpha   90.00
_cell.angle_beta   90.00
_cell.angle_gamma   90.00
#
_symmetry.space_group_name_H-M   'P 1'
#
loop_
_entity.id
_entity.type
_entity.pdbx_description
1 polymer ?
#
loop_
_entity_poly.entity_id
_entity_poly.type
_entity_poly.pdbx_seq_one_letter_code
_entity_poly.pdbx_strand_id
1 'polypeptide(L)'
;MTHWQIALACATGALALLGGVYTAFAARGRGPILSNTYLWKGKAERRRADKRAEYRLVAVIFGGLTAFFALETVHILTLSKIPFLLALCALGFDMVYAVADAVKSGKNSWPRLCAAKKGVLSF
;
A
#
# COMPACT_ATOMS: atom_id res chain seq x y z
N MET A 1 11.40 26.05 17.09
CA MET A 1 11.68 24.83 16.31
C MET A 1 13.11 24.39 16.59
N THR A 2 13.31 23.16 17.06
CA THR A 2 14.65 22.61 17.26
C THR A 2 15.19 22.06 15.93
N HIS A 3 16.51 22.00 15.76
CA HIS A 3 17.16 21.45 14.55
C HIS A 3 16.69 20.02 14.23
N TRP A 4 16.34 19.24 15.26
CA TRP A 4 15.77 17.90 15.14
C TRP A 4 14.39 17.87 14.45
N GLN A 5 13.52 18.84 14.76
CA GLN A 5 12.20 18.94 14.12
C GLN A 5 12.30 19.25 12.63
N ILE A 6 13.27 20.08 12.24
CA ILE A 6 13.51 20.43 10.84
C ILE A 6 14.02 19.19 10.07
N ALA A 7 14.93 18.42 10.67
CA ALA A 7 15.41 17.17 10.07
C ALA A 7 14.27 16.15 9.86
N LEU A 8 13.39 15.99 10.85
CA LEU A 8 12.20 15.13 10.75
C LEU A 8 11.20 15.61 9.69
N ALA A 9 10.94 16.92 9.62
CA ALA A 9 10.09 17.50 8.60
C ALA A 9 10.65 17.28 7.19
N CYS A 10 11.97 17.44 7.00
CA CYS A 10 12.61 17.16 5.72
C CYS A 10 12.56 15.68 5.35
N ALA A 11 12.81 14.77 6.30
CA ALA A 11 12.75 13.33 6.05
C ALA A 11 11.33 12.86 5.69
N THR A 12 10.33 13.28 6.47
CA THR A 12 8.92 12.95 6.21
C THR A 12 8.42 13.58 4.92
N GLY A 13 8.80 14.83 4.64
CA GLY A 13 8.46 15.51 3.40
C GLY A 13 9.08 14.85 2.17
N ALA A 14 10.35 14.41 2.25
CA ALA A 14 11.00 13.65 1.19
C ALA A 14 10.29 12.30 0.94
N LEU A 15 9.90 11.59 2.00
CA LEU A 15 9.12 10.35 1.90
C LEU A 15 7.73 10.59 1.28
N ALA A 16 7.06 11.68 1.63
CA ALA A 16 5.78 12.06 1.03
C ALA A 16 5.94 12.36 -0.47
N LEU A 17 7.00 13.05 -0.88
CA LEU A 17 7.26 13.30 -2.30
C LEU A 17 7.55 12.01 -3.07
N LEU A 18 8.43 11.16 -2.54
CA LEU A 18 8.74 9.86 -3.17
C LEU A 18 7.51 8.96 -3.24
N GLY A 19 6.73 8.90 -2.15
CA GLY A 19 5.46 8.18 -2.09
C GLY A 19 4.43 8.74 -3.07
N GLY A 20 4.33 10.06 -3.20
CA GLY A 20 3.45 10.74 -4.15
C GLY A 20 3.79 10.45 -5.60
N VAL A 21 5.08 10.48 -5.94
CA VAL A 21 5.55 10.09 -7.28
C VAL A 21 5.22 8.62 -7.53
N TYR A 22 5.55 7.73 -6.58
CA TYR A 22 5.29 6.30 -6.70
C TYR A 22 3.80 5.99 -6.87
N THR A 23 2.94 6.63 -6.09
CA THR A 23 1.47 6.46 -6.15
C THR A 23 0.89 6.99 -7.44
N ALA A 24 1.38 8.13 -7.95
CA ALA A 24 0.96 8.64 -9.25
C ALA A 24 1.34 7.68 -10.39
N PHE A 25 2.51 7.06 -10.31
CA PHE A 25 2.94 6.00 -11.24
C PHE A 25 2.05 4.74 -11.11
N ALA A 26 1.84 4.25 -9.88
CA ALA A 26 1.00 3.10 -9.59
C ALA A 26 -0.47 3.31 -10.04
N ALA A 27 -1.04 4.50 -9.79
CA ALA A 27 -2.40 4.87 -10.21
C ALA A 27 -2.55 4.92 -11.73
N ARG A 28 -1.49 5.29 -12.46
CA ARG A 28 -1.42 5.23 -13.93
C ARG A 28 -1.18 3.82 -14.47
N GLY A 29 -1.08 2.81 -13.60
CA GLY A 29 -0.76 1.42 -13.98
C GLY A 29 0.63 1.28 -14.60
N ARG A 30 1.53 2.24 -14.34
CA ARG A 30 2.89 2.29 -14.87
C ARG A 30 3.87 2.25 -13.70
N GLY A 31 4.62 1.17 -13.54
CA GLY A 31 5.68 1.10 -12.53
C GLY A 31 5.87 -0.31 -11.95
N PRO A 32 6.86 -0.53 -11.08
CA PRO A 32 7.05 -1.82 -10.42
C PRO A 32 5.93 -2.09 -9.41
N ILE A 33 5.22 -3.20 -9.59
CA ILE A 33 4.24 -3.72 -8.63
C ILE A 33 5.02 -4.30 -7.45
N LEU A 34 5.06 -3.57 -6.33
CA LEU A 34 5.70 -3.99 -5.07
C LEU A 34 4.73 -4.77 -4.16
N SER A 35 3.67 -5.36 -4.71
CA SER A 35 2.79 -6.29 -4.00
C SER A 35 3.53 -7.62 -3.78
N ASN A 36 3.64 -8.02 -2.51
CA ASN A 36 4.26 -9.27 -2.08
C ASN A 36 3.63 -10.49 -2.79
N THR A 37 2.33 -10.40 -3.10
CA THR A 37 1.54 -11.41 -3.80
C THR A 37 1.90 -11.52 -5.29
N TYR A 38 2.31 -10.43 -5.94
CA TYR A 38 2.80 -10.47 -7.33
C TYR A 38 4.25 -10.94 -7.41
N LEU A 39 5.10 -10.58 -6.45
CA LEU A 39 6.51 -10.97 -6.44
C LEU A 39 6.69 -12.49 -6.28
N TRP A 40 5.85 -13.14 -5.46
CA TRP A 40 5.92 -14.59 -5.25
C TRP A 40 5.10 -15.45 -6.24
N LYS A 41 4.23 -14.86 -7.05
CA LYS A 41 3.49 -15.60 -8.09
C LYS A 41 4.36 -15.94 -9.31
N GLY A 42 4.24 -17.16 -9.81
CA GLY A 42 4.92 -17.62 -11.03
C GLY A 42 4.50 -16.83 -12.28
N LYS A 43 5.38 -16.75 -13.29
CA LYS A 43 5.17 -15.97 -14.55
C LYS A 43 3.81 -16.23 -15.23
N ALA A 44 3.28 -17.46 -15.15
CA ALA A 44 2.00 -17.85 -15.74
C ALA A 44 0.79 -17.29 -14.97
N GLU A 45 0.84 -17.23 -13.64
CA GLU A 45 -0.21 -16.62 -12.82
C GLU A 45 -0.19 -15.09 -12.87
N ARG A 46 1.00 -14.47 -13.03
CA ARG A 46 1.14 -13.03 -13.29
C ARG A 46 0.52 -12.57 -14.62
N ARG A 47 0.41 -13.47 -15.60
CA ARG A 47 -0.25 -13.22 -16.90
C ARG A 47 -1.77 -13.34 -16.82
N ARG A 48 -2.30 -14.18 -15.91
CA ARG A 48 -3.75 -14.36 -15.67
C ARG A 48 -4.31 -13.45 -14.59
N ALA A 49 -3.45 -12.90 -13.72
CA ALA A 49 -3.86 -11.97 -12.68
C ALA A 49 -4.19 -10.60 -13.28
N ASP A 50 -5.27 -10.02 -12.79
CA ASP A 50 -5.72 -8.70 -13.20
C ASP A 50 -4.76 -7.63 -12.65
N LYS A 51 -3.76 -7.29 -13.46
CA LYS A 51 -2.72 -6.29 -13.11
C LYS A 51 -3.36 -4.97 -12.63
N ARG A 52 -4.54 -4.62 -13.18
CA ARG A 52 -5.22 -3.36 -12.87
C ARG A 52 -5.75 -3.34 -11.44
N ALA A 53 -6.24 -4.47 -10.94
CA ALA A 53 -6.71 -4.59 -9.56
C ALA A 53 -5.54 -4.45 -8.57
N GLU A 54 -4.40 -5.07 -8.87
CA GLU A 54 -3.21 -4.98 -8.00
C GLU A 54 -2.55 -3.59 -8.03
N TYR A 55 -2.46 -2.94 -9.20
CA TYR A 55 -2.03 -1.54 -9.27
C TYR A 55 -2.97 -0.62 -8.49
N ARG A 56 -4.28 -0.84 -8.55
CA ARG A 56 -5.26 -0.05 -7.80
C ARG A 56 -5.09 -0.26 -6.29
N LEU A 57 -4.81 -1.48 -5.86
CA LEU A 57 -4.54 -1.77 -4.45
C LEU A 57 -3.30 -1.03 -3.96
N VAL A 58 -2.17 -1.22 -4.65
CA VAL A 58 -0.90 -0.59 -4.32
C VAL A 58 -1.03 0.93 -4.33
N ALA A 59 -1.75 1.49 -5.32
CA ALA A 59 -2.00 2.92 -5.40
C ALA A 59 -2.84 3.45 -4.23
N VAL A 60 -3.83 2.68 -3.75
CA VAL A 60 -4.64 3.09 -2.59
C VAL A 60 -3.80 3.04 -1.31
N ILE A 61 -3.13 1.92 -1.04
CA ILE A 61 -2.33 1.73 0.19
C ILE A 61 -1.15 2.72 0.24
N PHE A 62 -0.37 2.82 -0.83
CA PHE A 62 0.72 3.81 -0.85
C PHE A 62 0.17 5.25 -0.92
N GLY A 63 -1.03 5.44 -1.48
CA GLY A 63 -1.70 6.74 -1.57
C GLY A 63 -2.04 7.28 -0.19
N GLY A 64 -2.69 6.47 0.64
CA GLY A 64 -2.98 6.84 2.01
C GLY A 64 -1.72 6.96 2.85
N LEU A 65 -0.71 6.10 2.66
CA LEU A 65 0.58 6.21 3.34
C LEU A 65 1.30 7.52 2.97
N THR A 66 1.20 7.96 1.72
CA THR A 66 1.74 9.24 1.27
C THR A 66 0.99 10.41 1.93
N ALA A 67 -0.34 10.33 1.99
CA ALA A 67 -1.15 11.34 2.67
C ALA A 67 -0.84 11.41 4.17
N PHE A 68 -0.58 10.27 4.81
CA PHE A 68 -0.11 10.19 6.20
C PHE A 68 1.21 10.95 6.38
N PHE A 69 2.23 10.66 5.57
CA PHE A 69 3.51 11.37 5.64
C PHE A 69 3.36 12.87 5.37
N ALA A 70 2.52 13.27 4.41
CA ALA A 70 2.27 14.68 4.12
C ALA A 70 1.60 15.41 5.30
N LEU A 71 0.60 14.78 5.93
CA LEU A 71 -0.08 15.33 7.11
C LEU A 71 0.83 15.39 8.32
N GLU A 72 1.70 14.40 8.52
CA GLU A 72 2.75 14.43 9.55
C GLU A 72 3.76 15.57 9.33
N THR A 73 4.19 15.80 8.08
CA THR A 73 5.05 16.96 7.78
C THR A 73 4.36 18.28 8.14
N VAL A 74 3.08 18.43 7.81
CA VAL A 74 2.29 19.63 8.19
C VAL A 74 2.14 19.73 9.71
N HIS A 75 1.96 18.60 10.41
CA HIS A 75 1.90 18.57 11.87
C HIS A 75 3.21 19.04 12.50
N ILE A 76 4.36 18.54 12.04
CA ILE A 76 5.69 18.92 12.56
C ILE A 76 5.96 20.42 12.33
N LEU A 77 5.53 20.97 11.19
CA LEU A 77 5.72 22.38 10.86
C LEU A 77 4.78 23.30 11.63
N THR A 78 3.53 22.88 11.84
CA THR A 78 2.46 23.74 12.39
C THR A 78 2.23 23.52 13.89
N LEU A 79 2.73 22.41 14.47
CA LEU A 79 2.45 21.95 15.85
C LEU A 79 0.95 21.84 16.20
N SER A 80 0.08 21.81 15.19
CA SER A 80 -1.37 21.75 15.34
C SER A 80 -1.85 20.31 15.52
N LYS A 81 -2.81 20.08 16.42
CA LYS A 81 -3.38 18.74 16.69
C LYS A 81 -4.30 18.23 15.58
N ILE A 82 -4.82 19.12 14.73
CA ILE A 82 -5.76 18.79 13.65
C ILE A 82 -5.11 17.90 12.56
N PRO A 83 -3.96 18.26 11.96
CA PRO A 83 -3.31 17.40 10.97
C PRO A 83 -2.89 16.04 11.54
N PHE A 84 -2.55 15.99 12.83
CA PHE A 84 -2.25 14.72 13.51
C PHE A 84 -3.46 13.79 13.60
N LEU A 85 -4.64 14.32 13.97
CA LEU A 85 -5.89 13.54 13.95
C LEU A 85 -6.21 13.02 12.54
N LEU A 86 -6.05 13.87 11.52
CA LEU A 86 -6.27 13.49 10.13
C LEU A 86 -5.29 12.39 9.67
N ALA A 87 -4.03 12.48 10.09
CA ALA A 87 -3.03 11.46 9.80
C ALA A 87 -3.46 10.11 10.41
N LEU A 88 -3.89 10.08 11.67
CA LEU A 88 -4.40 8.86 12.30
C LEU A 88 -5.63 8.29 11.58
N CYS A 89 -6.55 9.13 11.11
CA CYS A 89 -7.69 8.69 10.31
C CYS A 89 -7.26 8.08 8.98
N ALA A 90 -6.29 8.69 8.28
CA ALA A 90 -5.75 8.16 7.03
C ALA A 90 -5.10 6.79 7.24
N LEU A 91 -4.28 6.66 8.27
CA LEU A 91 -3.64 5.39 8.65
C LEU A 91 -4.67 4.31 8.98
N GLY A 92 -5.73 4.67 9.72
CA GLY A 92 -6.82 3.75 10.05
C GLY A 92 -7.55 3.26 8.79
N PHE A 93 -7.81 4.16 7.84
CA PHE A 93 -8.44 3.81 6.57
C PHE A 93 -7.57 2.86 5.74
N ASP A 94 -6.27 3.14 5.65
CA ASP A 94 -5.31 2.25 4.97
C ASP A 94 -5.28 0.86 5.60
N MET A 95 -5.27 0.78 6.93
CA MET A 95 -5.24 -0.49 7.63
C MET A 95 -6.51 -1.32 7.37
N VAL A 96 -7.68 -0.69 7.43
CA VAL A 96 -8.96 -1.35 7.11
C VAL A 96 -8.96 -1.84 5.66
N TYR A 97 -8.48 -1.01 4.73
CA TYR A 97 -8.43 -1.36 3.31
C TYR A 97 -7.45 -2.51 3.04
N ALA A 98 -6.28 -2.49 3.68
CA ALA A 98 -5.29 -3.56 3.58
C ALA A 98 -5.82 -4.88 4.16
N VAL A 99 -6.52 -4.84 5.30
CA VAL A 99 -7.16 -6.04 5.89
C VAL A 99 -8.27 -6.57 4.99
N ALA A 100 -9.14 -5.70 4.48
CA ALA A 100 -10.22 -6.10 3.57
C ALA A 100 -9.68 -6.78 2.30
N ASP A 101 -8.58 -6.28 1.75
CA ASP A 101 -7.93 -6.92 0.61
C ASP A 101 -7.23 -8.24 0.98
N ALA A 102 -6.54 -8.29 2.13
CA ALA A 102 -5.93 -9.53 2.62
C ALA A 102 -6.99 -10.64 2.79
N VAL A 103 -8.15 -10.31 3.36
CA VAL A 103 -9.29 -11.24 3.50
C VAL A 103 -9.82 -11.68 2.13
N LYS A 104 -9.98 -10.74 1.18
CA LYS A 104 -10.46 -11.04 -0.17
C LYS A 104 -9.49 -11.92 -0.95
N SER A 105 -8.19 -11.67 -0.81
CA SER A 105 -7.12 -12.46 -1.42
C SER A 105 -7.03 -13.87 -0.83
N GLY A 106 -7.18 -14.00 0.50
CA GLY A 106 -7.27 -15.28 1.20
C GLY A 106 -8.46 -16.13 0.75
N LYS A 107 -9.64 -15.50 0.61
CA LYS A 107 -10.86 -16.19 0.15
C LYS A 107 -10.76 -16.72 -1.29
N ASN A 108 -10.05 -16.01 -2.17
CA ASN A 108 -9.83 -16.43 -3.56
C ASN A 108 -8.70 -17.47 -3.74
N SER A 109 -7.79 -17.61 -2.78
CA SER A 109 -6.68 -18.57 -2.81
C SER A 109 -7.03 -19.90 -2.16
N TRP A 110 -7.92 -19.91 -1.15
CA TRP A 110 -8.39 -21.12 -0.46
C TRP A 110 -8.93 -22.23 -1.40
N PRO A 111 -9.84 -21.96 -2.36
CA PRO A 111 -10.33 -23.01 -3.26
C PRO A 111 -9.25 -23.57 -4.19
N ARG A 112 -8.22 -22.78 -4.55
CA ARG A 112 -7.10 -23.26 -5.39
C ARG A 112 -6.13 -24.15 -4.62
N LEU A 113 -5.86 -23.83 -3.35
CA LEU A 113 -5.07 -24.68 -2.46
C LEU A 113 -5.78 -26.01 -2.19
N CYS A 114 -7.10 -25.99 -1.97
CA CYS A 114 -7.89 -27.22 -1.84
C CYS A 114 -7.94 -28.04 -3.15
N ALA A 115 -8.02 -27.39 -4.32
CA ALA A 115 -7.98 -28.07 -5.62
C ALA A 115 -6.59 -28.65 -5.94
N ALA A 116 -5.50 -27.92 -5.63
CA ALA A 116 -4.14 -28.41 -5.78
C ALA A 116 -3.86 -29.60 -4.85
N LYS A 117 -4.36 -29.56 -3.61
CA LYS A 117 -4.27 -30.71 -2.68
C LYS A 117 -5.05 -31.92 -3.19
N LYS A 118 -6.20 -31.72 -3.84
CA LYS A 118 -6.97 -32.81 -4.48
C LYS A 118 -6.31 -33.39 -5.72
N GLY A 119 -5.62 -32.58 -6.53
CA GLY A 119 -4.91 -33.05 -7.74
C GLY A 119 -3.57 -33.74 -7.48
N VAL A 120 -2.94 -33.50 -6.32
CA VAL A 120 -1.71 -34.19 -5.90
C VAL A 120 -2.00 -35.55 -5.24
N LEU A 121 -3.22 -35.75 -4.73
CA LEU A 121 -3.67 -37.01 -4.12
C LEU A 121 -4.32 -37.99 -5.12
N SER A 122 -4.32 -37.67 -6.42
CA SER A 122 -4.84 -38.54 -7.48
C SER A 122 -3.75 -39.15 -8.37
N PHE A 123 -2.55 -39.35 -7.81
CA PHE A 123 -1.47 -40.14 -8.41
C PHE A 123 -1.10 -41.28 -7.46
#